data_AF-A0A817QN47-F1
#
_entry.id   AF-A0A817QN47-F1
#
_cell.length_a   1.000
_cell.length_b   1.000
_cell.length_c   1.000
_cell.angle_alpha   90.00
_cell.angle_beta   90.00
_cell.angle_gamma   90.00
#
_symmetry.space_group_name_H-M   'P 1'
#
loop_
_entity.id
_entity.type
_entity.pdbx_description
1 polymer ?
#
loop_
_entity_poly.entity_id
_entity_poly.type
_entity_poly.pdbx_seq_one_letter_code
_entity_poly.pdbx_strand_id
1 'polypeptide(L)'
;MVVVNVVVVADVIMVVVNVVVDVVLLYTIYAGLGAVAFSIFLAVDTQLIMGGKRHEISAEDHVFASLMLYIDIVYIFLYILTLFGNRK
;
A
#
# COMPACT_ATOMS: atom_id res chain seq x y z
N MET A 1 -4.75 6.21 -10.48
CA MET A 1 -5.90 6.75 -9.72
C MET A 1 -7.04 5.74 -9.58
N VAL A 2 -7.66 5.24 -10.65
CA VAL A 2 -8.75 4.23 -10.55
C VAL A 2 -8.28 2.92 -9.90
N VAL A 3 -7.15 2.38 -10.33
CA VAL A 3 -6.59 1.13 -9.75
C VAL A 3 -6.28 1.30 -8.26
N VAL A 4 -5.65 2.41 -7.86
CA VAL A 4 -5.34 2.70 -6.45
C VAL A 4 -6.62 2.78 -5.60
N ASN A 5 -7.65 3.47 -6.08
CA ASN A 5 -8.94 3.55 -5.36
C ASN A 5 -9.59 2.17 -5.20
N VAL A 6 -9.52 1.31 -6.22
CA VAL A 6 -10.04 -0.07 -6.15
C VAL A 6 -9.25 -0.88 -5.12
N VAL A 7 -7.93 -0.75 -5.09
CA VAL A 7 -7.07 -1.45 -4.12
C VAL A 7 -7.39 -0.98 -2.70
N VAL A 8 -7.51 0.32 -2.45
CA VAL A 8 -7.88 0.86 -1.13
C VAL A 8 -9.24 0.35 -0.67
N VAL A 9 -10.24 0.32 -1.55
CA VAL A 9 -11.57 -0.22 -1.21
C VAL A 9 -11.50 -1.72 -0.91
N ALA A 10 -10.75 -2.49 -1.71
CA ALA A 10 -10.54 -3.91 -1.46
C ALA A 10 -9.84 -4.16 -0.11
N ASP A 11 -8.87 -3.32 0.25
CA ASP A 11 -8.17 -3.38 1.53
C ASP A 11 -9.11 -3.16 2.71
N VAL A 12 -9.95 -2.10 2.64
CA VAL A 12 -10.92 -1.80 3.69
C VAL A 12 -11.91 -2.96 3.86
N ILE A 13 -12.41 -3.53 2.76
CA ILE A 13 -13.30 -4.69 2.80
C ILE A 13 -12.61 -5.88 3.47
N MET A 14 -11.37 -6.17 3.08
CA MET A 14 -10.61 -7.29 3.65
C MET A 14 -10.32 -7.12 5.13
N VAL A 15 -10.00 -5.90 5.59
CA VAL A 15 -9.84 -5.62 7.03
C VAL A 15 -11.13 -5.92 7.78
N VAL A 16 -12.29 -5.49 7.27
CA VAL A 16 -13.59 -5.78 7.90
C VAL A 16 -13.87 -7.28 7.93
N VAL A 17 -13.61 -7.99 6.84
CA VAL A 17 -13.79 -9.45 6.79
C VAL A 17 -12.90 -10.16 7.80
N ASN A 18 -11.63 -9.78 7.88
CA ASN A 18 -10.68 -10.36 8.83
C ASN A 18 -11.16 -10.16 10.28
N VAL A 19 -11.65 -8.96 10.63
CA VAL A 19 -12.19 -8.66 11.98
C VAL A 19 -13.38 -9.56 12.35
N VAL A 20 -14.21 -9.95 11.38
CA VAL A 20 -15.39 -10.80 11.64
C VAL A 20 -15.04 -12.29 11.67
N VAL A 21 -14.10 -12.73 10.85
CA VAL A 21 -13.79 -14.15 10.62
C VAL A 21 -12.69 -14.67 11.56
N ASP A 22 -11.76 -13.82 11.99
CA ASP A 22 -10.67 -14.10 12.94
C ASP A 22 -9.87 -15.40 12.66
N VAL A 23 -9.56 -15.67 11.38
CA VAL A 23 -8.78 -16.84 10.97
C VAL A 23 -7.33 -16.45 10.69
N VAL A 24 -6.41 -16.86 11.55
CA VAL A 24 -4.96 -16.55 11.49
C VAL A 24 -4.31 -16.82 10.12
N LEU A 25 -4.70 -17.91 9.46
CA LEU A 25 -4.18 -18.24 8.13
C LEU A 25 -4.58 -17.18 7.09
N LEU A 26 -5.79 -16.65 7.19
CA LEU A 26 -6.33 -15.65 6.29
C LEU A 26 -5.58 -14.32 6.45
N TYR A 27 -5.31 -13.91 7.69
CA TYR A 27 -4.43 -12.76 7.99
C TYR A 27 -3.05 -12.89 7.37
N THR A 28 -2.43 -14.07 7.51
CA THR A 28 -1.04 -14.28 7.08
C THR A 28 -0.91 -14.27 5.55
N ILE A 29 -1.81 -14.98 4.85
CA ILE A 29 -1.83 -15.00 3.39
C ILE A 29 -2.11 -13.61 2.84
N TYR A 30 -3.12 -12.94 3.41
CA TYR A 30 -3.49 -11.59 3.00
C TYR A 30 -2.36 -10.59 3.21
N ALA A 31 -1.72 -10.60 4.38
CA ALA A 31 -0.61 -9.70 4.64
C ALA A 31 0.61 -9.98 3.75
N GLY A 32 0.88 -11.24 3.41
CA GLY A 32 1.93 -11.61 2.45
C GLY A 32 1.66 -11.06 1.05
N LEU A 33 0.44 -11.24 0.54
CA LEU A 33 0.04 -10.73 -0.77
C LEU A 33 0.02 -9.19 -0.80
N GLY A 34 -0.51 -8.56 0.25
CA GLY A 34 -0.54 -7.11 0.42
C GLY A 34 0.86 -6.51 0.41
N ALA A 35 1.80 -7.06 1.18
CA ALA A 35 3.20 -6.60 1.21
C ALA A 35 3.85 -6.63 -0.18
N VAL A 36 3.68 -7.73 -0.93
CA VAL A 36 4.25 -7.86 -2.28
C VAL A 36 3.59 -6.89 -3.26
N ALA A 37 2.25 -6.81 -3.26
CA ALA A 37 1.51 -5.94 -4.17
C ALA A 37 1.85 -4.46 -3.95
N PHE A 38 1.83 -3.98 -2.71
CA PHE A 38 2.17 -2.59 -2.40
C PHE A 38 3.65 -2.28 -2.65
N SER A 39 4.56 -3.25 -2.50
CA SER A 39 5.97 -3.06 -2.90
C SER A 39 6.12 -2.85 -4.41
N ILE A 40 5.32 -3.54 -5.23
CA ILE A 40 5.29 -3.33 -6.68
C ILE A 40 4.69 -1.97 -7.01
N PHE A 41 3.59 -1.57 -6.35
CA PHE A 41 3.01 -0.24 -6.53
C PHE A 41 4.00 0.88 -6.19
N LEU A 42 4.70 0.77 -5.05
CA LEU A 42 5.72 1.72 -4.66
C LEU A 42 6.85 1.82 -5.71
N ALA A 43 7.30 0.70 -6.27
CA ALA A 43 8.30 0.70 -7.33
C ALA A 43 7.80 1.39 -8.62
N VAL A 44 6.53 1.22 -8.97
CA VAL A 44 5.91 1.86 -10.14
C VAL A 44 5.72 3.36 -9.90
N ASP A 45 5.19 3.75 -8.74
CA ASP A 45 4.91 5.15 -8.41
C ASP A 45 6.20 5.97 -8.28
N THR A 46 7.25 5.39 -7.66
CA THR A 46 8.57 6.03 -7.63
C THR A 46 9.15 6.21 -9.04
N GLN A 47 9.01 5.23 -9.93
CA GLN A 47 9.43 5.37 -11.32
C GLN A 47 8.63 6.44 -12.08
N LEU A 48 7.33 6.55 -11.85
CA LEU A 48 6.49 7.60 -12.43
C LEU A 48 6.89 9.00 -11.97
N ILE A 49 7.29 9.14 -10.70
CA ILE A 49 7.74 10.41 -10.13
C ILE A 49 9.14 10.79 -10.64
N MET A 50 10.06 9.83 -10.76
CA MET A 50 11.45 10.07 -11.18
C MET A 50 11.65 10.08 -12.72
N GLY A 51 10.79 9.39 -13.47
CA GLY A 51 11.01 8.94 -14.85
C GLY A 51 11.00 9.98 -15.97
N GLY A 52 11.17 11.28 -15.70
CA GLY A 52 11.45 12.25 -16.76
C GLY A 52 10.64 13.53 -16.79
N LYS A 53 10.28 14.10 -15.63
CA LYS A 53 9.67 15.44 -15.59
C LYS A 53 10.71 16.49 -15.97
N ARG A 54 10.71 16.93 -17.24
CA ARG A 54 11.46 18.09 -17.75
C ARG A 54 10.77 19.44 -17.50
N HIS A 55 9.56 19.41 -16.93
CA HIS A 55 8.79 20.59 -16.54
C HIS A 55 8.73 20.66 -15.01
N GLU A 56 8.84 21.88 -14.46
CA GLU A 56 8.70 22.12 -13.02
C GLU A 56 7.38 21.53 -12.53
N ILE A 57 7.49 20.58 -11.59
CA ILE A 57 6.33 20.00 -10.93
C ILE A 57 5.72 21.09 -10.06
N SER A 58 4.43 21.38 -10.24
CA SER A 58 3.72 22.31 -9.35
C SER A 58 3.90 21.85 -7.89
N ALA A 59 4.02 22.79 -6.95
CA ALA A 59 4.15 22.46 -5.53
C ALA A 59 3.02 21.53 -5.05
N GLU A 60 1.81 21.71 -5.57
CA GLU A 60 0.63 20.88 -5.29
C GLU A 60 0.81 19.43 -5.75
N ASP A 61 1.30 19.22 -6.98
CA ASP A 61 1.60 17.89 -7.51
C ASP A 61 2.71 17.19 -6.72
N HIS A 62 3.65 17.96 -6.18
CA HIS A 62 4.74 17.42 -5.38
C HIS A 62 4.27 16.95 -4.00
N VAL A 63 3.40 17.73 -3.34
CA VAL A 63 2.75 17.34 -2.08
C VAL A 63 1.89 16.09 -2.30
N PHE A 64 1.12 16.06 -3.39
CA PHE A 64 0.25 14.94 -3.71
C PHE A 64 1.03 13.64 -4.00
N ALA A 65 2.10 13.73 -4.81
CA ALA A 65 2.98 12.60 -5.07
C ALA A 65 3.65 12.07 -3.79
N SER A 66 4.07 12.97 -2.90
CA SER A 66 4.66 12.59 -1.61
C SER A 66 3.65 11.88 -0.71
N LEU A 67 2.39 12.33 -0.71
CA LEU A 67 1.32 11.69 0.06
C LEU A 67 1.01 10.28 -0.45
N MET A 68 0.99 10.07 -1.77
CA MET A 68 0.80 8.73 -2.36
C MET A 68 1.91 7.77 -1.92
N LEU A 69 3.18 8.17 -2.07
CA LEU A 69 4.31 7.35 -1.63
C LEU A 69 4.27 7.04 -0.13
N TYR A 70 3.89 8.02 0.68
CA TYR A 70 3.76 7.81 2.13
C TYR A 70 2.72 6.73 2.46
N ILE A 71 1.55 6.78 1.83
CA ILE A 71 0.49 5.81 2.05
C ILE A 71 0.96 4.39 1.70
N ASP A 72 1.65 4.22 0.57
CA ASP A 72 2.19 2.91 0.17
C ASP A 72 3.20 2.36 1.18
N ILE A 73 4.12 3.21 1.65
CA ILE A 73 5.13 2.81 2.65
C ILE A 73 4.47 2.38 3.97
N VAL A 74 3.45 3.12 4.43
CA VAL A 74 2.72 2.79 5.66
C VAL A 74 2.00 1.45 5.53
N TYR A 75 1.35 1.17 4.40
CA TYR A 75 0.70 -0.11 4.17
C TYR A 75 1.70 -1.27 4.15
N ILE A 76 2.83 -1.13 3.44
CA ILE A 76 3.90 -2.14 3.45
C ILE A 76 4.37 -2.41 4.87
N PHE A 77 4.59 -1.37 5.67
CA PHE A 77 4.99 -1.51 7.07
C PHE A 77 3.95 -2.28 7.90
N LEU A 78 2.67 -1.94 7.78
CA LEU A 78 1.59 -2.61 8.50
C LEU A 78 1.45 -4.08 8.09
N TYR A 79 1.65 -4.41 6.82
CA TYR A 79 1.66 -5.79 6.35
C TYR A 79 2.83 -6.59 6.92
N ILE A 80 4.03 -6.03 6.90
CA ILE A 80 5.21 -6.63 7.52
C ILE A 80 4.99 -6.83 9.02
N LEU A 81 4.40 -5.83 9.70
CA LEU A 81 4.07 -5.92 11.13
C LEU A 81 3.03 -7.02 11.39
N THR A 82 2.05 -7.22 10.51
CA THR A 82 1.07 -8.30 10.65
C THR A 82 1.73 -9.67 10.50
N LEU A 83 2.70 -9.81 9.59
CA LEU A 83 3.42 -11.06 9.36
C LEU A 83 4.39 -11.43 10.48
N PHE A 84 5.05 -10.43 11.09
CA PHE A 84 6.18 -10.68 12.00
C PHE A 84 6.00 -10.13 13.41
N GLY A 85 5.01 -9.28 13.66
CA GLY A 85 4.76 -8.62 14.94
C GLY A 85 4.11 -9.51 16.00
N ASN A 86 3.50 -10.63 15.60
CA ASN A 86 2.88 -11.60 16.52
C ASN A 86 3.83 -12.71 17.02
N ARG A 87 5.15 -12.46 17.02
CA ARG A 87 6.10 -13.37 17.65
C ARG A 87 6.10 -13.12 19.17
N LYS A 88 5.66 -14.12 19.94
CA LYS A 88 5.71 -14.13 21.41
C LYS A 88 7.12 -13.88 21.93
#